data_AF-A0A7G1KWA2-F1
#
_entry.id   AF-A0A7G1KWA2-F1
#
_cell.length_a   1.000
_cell.length_b   1.000
_cell.length_c   1.000
_cell.angle_alpha   90.00
_cell.angle_beta   90.00
_cell.angle_gamma   90.00
#
_symmetry.space_group_name_H-M   'P 1'
#
loop_
_entity.id
_entity.type
_entity.pdbx_description
1 polymer ?
#
loop_
_entity_poly.entity_id
_entity_poly.type
_entity_poly.pdbx_seq_one_letter_code
_entity_poly.pdbx_strand_id
1 'polypeptide(L)'
;MRLHFLGKGGSGQDDCPAVYATDDGRYLLVGWRTDTPETVEIPHLLLGFVDSRTYIGAPLTDTGRGTFTVTGVPVTARETVSELKMEDYETAVLVPKLERAYFGIPADTRPLAAVSK
;
A
#
# COMPACT_ATOMS: atom_id res chain seq x y z
N MET A 1 -9.61 16.43 2.07
CA MET A 1 -9.02 15.23 2.70
C MET A 1 -7.74 15.68 3.39
N ARG A 2 -7.47 15.22 4.61
CA ARG A 2 -6.20 15.50 5.30
C ARG A 2 -5.26 14.31 5.14
N LEU A 3 -4.00 14.60 4.83
CA LEU A 3 -2.97 13.59 4.64
C LEU A 3 -2.07 13.49 5.88
N HIS A 4 -1.84 12.26 6.33
CA HIS A 4 -0.90 11.92 7.38
C HIS A 4 0.25 11.10 6.77
N PHE A 5 1.42 11.70 6.65
CA PHE A 5 2.60 11.04 6.09
C PHE A 5 3.05 9.88 6.99
N LEU A 6 3.21 8.70 6.41
CA LEU A 6 3.66 7.50 7.14
C LEU A 6 5.08 7.09 6.78
N GLY A 7 5.48 7.27 5.52
CA GLY A 7 6.83 6.95 5.08
C GLY A 7 6.99 7.05 3.57
N LYS A 8 8.25 7.01 3.13
CA LYS A 8 8.65 7.01 1.71
C LYS A 8 9.83 6.07 1.49
N GLY A 9 9.94 5.51 0.29
CA GLY A 9 11.02 4.62 -0.09
C GLY A 9 12.19 5.34 -0.75
N GLY A 10 13.29 5.57 -0.03
CA GLY A 10 14.55 6.07 -0.57
C GLY A 10 15.29 7.02 0.38
N SER A 11 16.62 7.13 0.22
CA SER A 11 17.51 7.93 1.09
C SER A 11 18.35 9.00 0.35
N GLY A 12 18.06 9.31 -0.92
CA GLY A 12 18.73 10.42 -1.62
C GLY A 12 18.43 10.49 -3.11
N GLN A 13 18.23 11.73 -3.58
CA GLN A 13 18.12 12.27 -4.95
C GLN A 13 17.22 11.60 -6.00
N ASP A 14 16.80 10.35 -5.84
CA ASP A 14 15.82 9.69 -6.70
C ASP A 14 14.54 9.42 -5.88
N ASP A 15 13.57 10.30 -6.08
CA ASP A 15 12.12 10.07 -6.19
C ASP A 15 11.57 8.79 -5.56
N CYS A 16 10.71 9.01 -4.58
CA CYS A 16 10.37 7.98 -3.62
C CYS A 16 8.86 7.83 -3.54
N PRO A 17 8.33 6.68 -4.00
CA PRO A 17 7.01 6.22 -3.65
C PRO A 17 6.76 6.41 -2.14
N ALA A 18 5.53 6.77 -1.78
CA ALA A 18 5.19 7.19 -0.43
C ALA A 18 3.81 6.67 -0.02
N VAL A 19 3.60 6.55 1.29
CA VAL A 19 2.31 6.16 1.88
C VAL A 19 1.84 7.26 2.82
N TYR A 20 0.56 7.60 2.67
CA TYR A 20 -0.15 8.50 3.58
C TYR A 20 -1.42 7.81 4.07
N ALA A 21 -1.76 7.99 5.36
CA ALA A 21 -3.11 7.76 5.84
C ALA A 21 -3.97 9.00 5.58
N THR A 22 -5.26 8.77 5.37
CA THR A 22 -6.26 9.82 5.17
C THR A 22 -7.22 9.83 6.36
N ASP A 23 -7.83 10.99 6.61
CA ASP A 23 -8.82 11.17 7.68
C ASP A 23 -10.14 10.43 7.44
N ASP A 24 -10.35 9.89 6.24
CA ASP A 24 -11.55 9.12 5.86
C ASP A 24 -11.31 7.61 5.71
N GLY A 25 -10.25 7.08 6.33
CA GLY A 25 -10.05 5.63 6.47
C GLY A 25 -9.49 4.96 5.21
N ARG A 26 -8.68 5.67 4.43
CA ARG A 26 -7.97 5.15 3.25
C ARG A 26 -6.47 5.34 3.35
N TYR A 27 -5.73 4.55 2.58
CA TYR A 27 -4.36 4.86 2.23
C TYR A 27 -4.32 5.59 0.90
N LEU A 28 -3.48 6.63 0.84
CA LEU A 28 -3.01 7.21 -0.41
C LEU A 28 -1.61 6.66 -0.68
N LEU A 29 -1.47 5.98 -1.82
CA LEU A 29 -0.22 5.40 -2.28
C LEU A 29 0.30 6.25 -3.43
N VAL A 30 1.45 6.88 -3.26
CA VAL A 30 2.24 7.45 -4.35
C VAL A 30 3.15 6.35 -4.87
N GLY A 31 3.13 6.10 -6.17
CA GLY A 31 3.97 5.10 -6.82
C GLY A 31 4.23 5.46 -8.28
N TRP A 32 4.97 4.61 -8.96
CA TRP A 32 5.30 4.82 -10.36
C TRP A 32 4.07 4.61 -11.25
N ARG A 33 3.91 5.47 -12.25
CA ARG A 33 2.83 5.38 -13.24
C ARG A 33 2.94 4.09 -14.02
N THR A 34 1.78 3.50 -14.28
CA THR A 34 1.61 2.43 -15.25
C THR A 34 0.83 2.95 -16.46
N ASP A 35 0.54 2.08 -17.43
CA ASP A 35 -0.32 2.42 -18.57
C ASP A 35 -1.79 2.67 -18.16
N THR A 36 -2.15 2.33 -16.92
CA THR A 36 -3.50 2.46 -16.36
C THR A 36 -3.48 3.48 -15.20
N PRO A 37 -4.19 4.62 -15.30
CA PRO A 37 -4.18 5.67 -14.26
C PRO A 37 -4.62 5.21 -12.87
N GLU A 38 -5.46 4.18 -12.80
CA GLU A 38 -5.95 3.54 -11.58
C GLU A 38 -4.93 2.64 -10.91
N THR A 39 -3.79 2.36 -11.57
CA THR A 39 -2.79 1.40 -11.11
C THR A 39 -1.44 2.08 -10.94
N VAL A 40 -0.88 1.95 -9.73
CA VAL A 40 0.49 2.33 -9.41
C VAL A 40 1.35 1.10 -9.19
N GLU A 41 2.64 1.22 -9.48
CA GLU A 41 3.64 0.28 -8.99
C GLU A 41 4.33 0.86 -7.76
N ILE A 42 4.42 0.07 -6.67
CA ILE A 42 5.04 0.46 -5.41
C ILE A 42 6.14 -0.52 -5.00
N PRO A 43 7.23 -0.07 -4.36
CA PRO A 43 8.25 -0.97 -3.82
C PRO A 43 7.74 -1.68 -2.56
N HIS A 44 8.16 -2.93 -2.37
CA HIS A 44 7.75 -3.77 -1.23
C HIS A 44 7.95 -3.06 0.12
N LEU A 45 9.03 -2.28 0.27
CA LEU A 45 9.32 -1.56 1.51
C LEU A 45 8.16 -0.67 2.01
N LEU A 46 7.32 -0.13 1.11
CA LEU A 46 6.19 0.72 1.51
C LEU A 46 5.17 -0.01 2.37
N LEU A 47 5.06 -1.33 2.23
CA LEU A 47 4.19 -2.15 3.07
C LEU A 47 4.61 -2.08 4.55
N GLY A 48 5.87 -1.73 4.84
CA GLY A 48 6.38 -1.55 6.20
C GLY A 48 5.98 -0.22 6.87
N PHE A 49 5.43 0.74 6.12
CA PHE A 49 5.03 2.05 6.65
C PHE A 49 3.54 2.15 6.99
N VAL A 50 2.70 1.19 6.62
CA VAL A 50 1.28 1.21 6.98
C VAL A 50 1.10 1.15 8.50
N ASP A 51 -0.02 1.66 9.00
CA ASP A 51 -0.26 1.71 10.43
C ASP A 51 -0.30 0.31 11.04
N SER A 52 0.15 0.21 12.29
CA SER A 52 0.10 -1.05 13.02
C SER A 52 -1.31 -1.65 13.03
N ARG A 53 -1.40 -2.97 12.88
CA ARG A 53 -2.68 -3.72 12.83
C ARG A 53 -3.60 -3.34 11.67
N THR A 54 -3.09 -2.72 10.62
CA THR A 54 -3.85 -2.45 9.39
C THR A 54 -3.12 -2.97 8.16
N TYR A 55 -3.78 -2.95 7.01
CA TYR A 55 -3.21 -3.33 5.73
C TYR A 55 -3.86 -2.57 4.57
N ILE A 56 -3.19 -2.59 3.40
CA ILE A 56 -3.73 -2.09 2.14
C ILE A 56 -4.88 -2.98 1.70
N GLY A 57 -6.10 -2.44 1.69
CA GLY A 57 -7.33 -3.14 1.32
C GLY A 57 -7.53 -3.27 -0.19
N ALA A 58 -6.45 -3.47 -0.94
CA ALA A 58 -6.46 -3.72 -2.37
C ALA A 58 -5.50 -4.89 -2.69
N PRO A 59 -5.76 -5.67 -3.75
CA PRO A 59 -4.84 -6.71 -4.19
C PRO A 59 -3.45 -6.13 -4.47
N LEU A 60 -2.42 -6.83 -3.98
CA LEU A 60 -1.03 -6.58 -4.34
C LEU A 60 -0.62 -7.63 -5.37
N THR A 61 -0.33 -7.23 -6.59
CA THR A 61 0.15 -8.14 -7.64
C THR A 61 1.65 -8.02 -7.77
N ASP A 62 2.37 -9.10 -7.44
CA ASP A 62 3.83 -9.16 -7.53
C ASP A 62 4.28 -9.00 -8.99
N THR A 63 5.22 -8.09 -9.22
CA THR A 63 5.81 -7.84 -10.54
C THR A 63 7.03 -8.74 -10.81
N GLY A 64 7.51 -9.47 -9.80
CA GLY A 64 8.74 -10.26 -9.85
C GLY A 64 10.02 -9.45 -9.65
N ARG A 65 9.93 -8.14 -9.33
CA ARG A 65 11.08 -7.24 -9.20
C ARG A 65 11.26 -6.66 -7.78
N GLY A 66 10.51 -7.17 -6.81
CA GLY A 66 10.46 -6.58 -5.46
C GLY A 66 9.52 -5.37 -5.37
N THR A 67 8.60 -5.24 -6.32
CA THR A 67 7.55 -4.23 -6.37
C THR A 67 6.19 -4.91 -6.55
N PHE A 68 5.12 -4.18 -6.29
CA PHE A 68 3.75 -4.64 -6.48
C PHE A 68 2.97 -3.61 -7.29
N THR A 69 2.10 -4.07 -8.19
CA THR A 69 1.04 -3.21 -8.72
C THR A 69 -0.16 -3.22 -7.79
N VAL A 70 -0.78 -2.05 -7.63
CA VAL A 70 -1.95 -1.82 -6.79
C VAL A 70 -2.93 -0.94 -7.53
N THR A 71 -4.18 -1.40 -7.63
CA THR A 71 -5.26 -0.64 -8.26
C THR A 71 -6.15 0.02 -7.21
N GLY A 72 -6.47 1.29 -7.42
CA GLY A 72 -7.32 2.08 -6.54
C GLY A 72 -8.05 3.21 -7.27
N VAL A 73 -8.53 4.20 -6.52
CA VAL A 73 -9.16 5.40 -7.09
C VAL A 73 -8.08 6.44 -7.39
N PRO A 74 -7.90 6.90 -8.65
CA PRO A 74 -6.93 7.92 -8.99
C PRO A 74 -7.13 9.21 -8.19
N VAL A 75 -6.04 9.79 -7.70
CA VAL A 75 -6.06 11.09 -7.03
C VAL A 75 -5.90 12.19 -8.09
N THR A 76 -7.00 12.88 -8.40
CA THR A 76 -7.02 13.95 -9.42
C THR A 76 -7.31 15.33 -8.85
N ALA A 77 -7.74 15.41 -7.58
CA ALA A 77 -8.03 16.65 -6.89
C ALA A 77 -6.77 17.52 -6.77
N ARG A 78 -6.80 18.72 -7.36
CA ARG A 78 -5.62 19.58 -7.54
C ARG A 78 -4.97 19.93 -6.21
N GLU A 79 -5.78 20.20 -5.20
CA GLU A 79 -5.32 20.51 -3.85
C GLU A 79 -4.49 19.37 -3.27
N THR A 80 -4.96 18.12 -3.39
CA THR A 80 -4.24 16.94 -2.89
C THR A 80 -2.98 16.69 -3.72
N VAL A 81 -3.09 16.74 -5.05
CA VAL A 81 -1.93 16.56 -5.94
C VAL A 81 -0.84 17.59 -5.66
N SER A 82 -1.18 18.84 -5.35
CA SER A 82 -0.20 19.89 -5.05
C SER A 82 0.54 19.71 -3.72
N GLU A 83 -0.04 18.95 -2.78
CA GLU A 83 0.62 18.60 -1.51
C GLU A 83 1.60 17.43 -1.68
N LEU A 84 1.32 16.54 -2.63
CA LEU A 84 2.15 15.41 -2.99
C LEU A 84 3.27 15.92 -3.91
N LYS A 85 4.49 16.02 -3.37
CA LYS A 85 5.69 16.36 -4.17
C LYS A 85 6.06 15.18 -5.08
N MET A 86 5.24 14.96 -6.12
CA MET A 86 5.37 13.87 -7.08
C MET A 86 6.13 14.33 -8.31
N GLU A 87 6.92 13.43 -8.87
CA GLU A 87 7.49 13.62 -10.20
C GLU A 87 6.52 13.24 -11.32
N ASP A 88 6.82 13.68 -12.55
CA ASP A 88 5.96 13.45 -13.73
C ASP A 88 5.69 11.97 -14.02
N TYR A 89 6.57 11.07 -13.58
CA TYR A 89 6.46 9.64 -13.75
C TYR A 89 5.83 8.92 -12.54
N GLU A 90 5.40 9.68 -11.53
CA GLU A 90 4.64 9.20 -10.38
C GLU A 90 3.15 9.55 -10.52
N THR A 91 2.31 8.77 -9.85
CA THR A 91 0.89 9.08 -9.66
C THR A 91 0.44 8.52 -8.32
N ALA A 92 -0.78 8.86 -7.91
CA ALA A 92 -1.32 8.44 -6.64
C ALA A 92 -2.71 7.82 -6.78
N VAL A 93 -2.95 6.80 -5.96
CA VAL A 93 -4.26 6.14 -5.83
C VAL A 93 -4.69 6.06 -4.38
N LEU A 94 -6.00 6.10 -4.17
CA LEU A 94 -6.65 5.84 -2.89
C LEU A 94 -7.12 4.39 -2.84
N VAL A 95 -6.75 3.71 -1.78
CA VAL A 95 -7.17 2.32 -1.49
C VAL A 95 -7.71 2.24 -0.07
N PRO A 96 -8.63 1.31 0.23
CA PRO A 96 -9.12 1.14 1.60
C PRO A 96 -7.97 0.87 2.57
N LYS A 97 -8.03 1.47 3.76
CA LYS A 97 -7.21 1.07 4.92
C LYS A 97 -8.07 0.15 5.76
N LEU A 98 -7.68 -1.13 5.85
CA LEU A 98 -8.47 -2.16 6.54
C LEU A 98 -7.76 -2.66 7.79
N GLU A 99 -8.54 -3.07 8.79
CA GLU A 99 -8.01 -3.65 10.02
C GLU A 99 -7.63 -5.11 9.83
N ARG A 100 -6.45 -5.48 10.32
CA ARG A 100 -6.01 -6.87 10.37
C ARG A 100 -6.79 -7.60 11.46
N ALA A 101 -7.75 -8.43 11.04
CA ALA A 101 -8.54 -9.27 11.95
C ALA A 101 -7.90 -10.64 12.26
N TYR A 102 -6.95 -11.10 11.45
CA TYR A 102 -6.34 -12.43 11.59
C TYR A 102 -4.91 -12.38 12.16
N PHE A 103 -4.69 -13.09 13.28
CA PHE A 103 -3.42 -13.11 14.00
C PHE A 103 -2.73 -14.49 14.03
N GLY A 104 -3.17 -15.44 13.20
CA GLY A 104 -2.43 -16.69 12.99
C GLY A 104 -2.90 -17.90 13.81
N ILE A 105 -4.20 -18.07 14.07
CA ILE A 105 -4.71 -19.40 14.42
C ILE A 105 -4.92 -20.16 13.10
N PRO A 106 -4.13 -21.22 12.81
CA PRO A 106 -4.30 -21.97 11.58
C PRO A 106 -5.75 -22.42 11.43
N ALA A 107 -6.30 -22.31 10.21
CA ALA A 107 -7.67 -22.76 9.90
C ALA A 107 -7.88 -24.27 10.18
N ASP A 108 -6.78 -25.03 10.34
CA ASP A 108 -6.80 -26.42 10.73
C ASP A 108 -6.18 -26.61 12.13
N THR A 109 -7.03 -26.56 13.15
CA THR A 109 -6.70 -26.98 14.52
C THR A 109 -7.20 -28.41 14.77
N ARG A 110 -7.36 -29.25 13.74
CA ARG A 110 -7.57 -30.68 13.97
C ARG A 110 -6.37 -31.20 14.78
N PRO A 111 -6.60 -31.80 15.96
CA PRO A 111 -5.51 -32.43 16.68
C PRO A 111 -4.88 -33.48 15.75
N LEU A 112 -3.57 -33.39 15.55
CA LEU A 112 -2.81 -34.46 14.93
C LEU A 112 -3.15 -35.72 15.72
N ALA A 113 -3.92 -36.64 15.13
CA ALA A 113 -4.23 -37.91 15.75
C ALA A 113 -2.90 -38.53 16.15
N ALA A 114 -2.74 -38.80 17.44
CA ALA A 114 -1.52 -39.39 17.96
C ALA A 114 -1.23 -40.66 17.17
N VAL A 115 -0.13 -40.65 16.41
CA VAL A 115 0.37 -41.85 15.75
C VAL A 115 0.88 -42.74 16.89
N SER A 116 0.06 -43.72 17.29
CA SER A 116 0.45 -44.75 18.24
C SER A 116 1.67 -45.49 17.69
N LYS A 117 2.70 -45.60 18.53
CA LYS A 117 3.90 -46.41 18.29
C LYS A 117 3.59 -47.90 18.18
#